data_AF-A0A968I680-F1
#
_entry.id   AF-A0A968I680-F1
#
_cell.length_a   1.000
_cell.length_b   1.000
_cell.length_c   1.000
_cell.angle_alpha   90.00
_cell.angle_beta   90.00
_cell.angle_gamma   90.00
#
_symmetry.space_group_name_H-M   'P 1'
#
loop_
_entity.id
_entity.type
_entity.pdbx_description
1 polymer ?
#
loop_
_entity_poly.entity_id
_entity_poly.type
_entity_poly.pdbx_seq_one_letter_code
_entity_poly.pdbx_strand_id
1 'polypeptide(L)'
;MQALRDPKHLTWAFDEAQSIDQLSAPEAAAVFGRTEDGQPVVDLRGTYEGGAQKSLTMRRSYRTPTQVLMAAHAVNMGLFRVGGAIQGLTNQEDWRSIGYELLEGDFTRFGQRVRLHRPDTVSAHPYDADESLLERARQVDPIVGVRSFASPELERAFLVECLRQDLERGFHAEDLMVVTLDDGYMSKRYLETLALELEAAGVPAHVVSDAWTKAGSVPLAHVYRAKGNEASRVYACRFEYAHERIREKTEVHARNGALVAMTRARLWVTVSSGGDAPVLREIETAVAQYPVLEFESFTQRSLERVVEIAQDEGLFD
;
A
#
# COMPACT_ATOMS: atom_id res chain seq x y z
N MET A 1 22.18 24.50 -15.25
CA MET A 1 21.97 23.89 -13.92
C MET A 1 22.53 24.81 -12.85
N GLN A 2 21.70 25.67 -12.24
CA GLN A 2 22.06 26.57 -11.13
C GLN A 2 21.53 26.07 -9.76
N ALA A 3 20.95 24.87 -9.70
CA ALA A 3 20.22 24.39 -8.54
C ALA A 3 21.11 23.89 -7.38
N LEU A 4 22.39 23.60 -7.63
CA LEU A 4 23.31 23.05 -6.63
C LEU A 4 24.58 23.90 -6.55
N ARG A 5 25.11 24.06 -5.33
CA ARG A 5 26.42 24.67 -5.06
C ARG A 5 27.51 23.59 -5.10
N ASP A 6 28.74 23.98 -5.38
CA ASP A 6 29.87 23.06 -5.33
C ASP A 6 30.33 22.80 -3.87
N PRO A 7 30.69 21.55 -3.52
CA PRO A 7 30.54 20.34 -4.33
C PRO A 7 29.07 19.94 -4.49
N LYS A 8 28.67 19.53 -5.70
CA LYS A 8 27.27 19.20 -5.99
C LYS A 8 26.89 17.89 -5.31
N HIS A 9 25.95 17.95 -4.37
CA HIS A 9 25.33 16.78 -3.76
C HIS A 9 23.81 16.82 -3.97
N LEU A 10 23.28 15.75 -4.53
CA LEU A 10 21.84 15.52 -4.68
C LEU A 10 21.52 14.15 -4.06
N THR A 11 20.62 14.13 -3.09
CA THR A 11 20.06 12.91 -2.53
C THR A 11 18.59 12.85 -2.93
N TRP A 12 18.17 11.73 -3.48
CA TRP A 12 16.77 11.45 -3.76
C TRP A 12 16.43 10.04 -3.30
N ALA A 13 15.15 9.80 -3.05
CA ALA A 13 14.61 8.49 -2.73
C ALA A 13 13.40 8.25 -3.64
N PHE A 14 13.20 6.99 -4.02
CA PHE A 14 12.05 6.56 -4.79
C PHE A 14 11.45 5.33 -4.11
N ASP A 15 10.14 5.35 -3.92
CA ASP A 15 9.39 4.23 -3.35
C ASP A 15 8.61 3.57 -4.49
N GLU A 16 9.18 2.52 -5.06
CA GLU A 16 8.57 1.75 -6.16
C GLU A 16 7.27 1.08 -5.72
N ALA A 17 7.25 0.55 -4.49
CA ALA A 17 6.09 -0.15 -3.95
C ALA A 17 4.91 0.79 -3.67
N GLN A 18 5.17 2.06 -3.33
CA GLN A 18 4.12 3.08 -3.14
C GLN A 18 3.89 3.97 -4.37
N SER A 19 4.37 3.55 -5.53
CA SER A 19 4.09 4.23 -6.79
C SER A 19 2.82 3.67 -7.43
N ILE A 20 1.79 4.51 -7.52
CA ILE A 20 0.49 4.08 -8.05
C ILE A 20 0.52 4.07 -9.58
N ASP A 21 1.13 5.08 -10.21
CA ASP A 21 1.13 5.25 -11.68
C ASP A 21 2.43 4.81 -12.37
N GLN A 22 3.57 4.81 -11.67
CA GLN A 22 4.86 4.43 -12.26
C GLN A 22 5.35 3.11 -11.66
N LEU A 23 5.37 2.05 -12.46
CA LEU A 23 5.71 0.70 -12.00
C LEU A 23 7.22 0.47 -11.75
N SER A 24 8.08 1.39 -12.19
CA SER A 24 9.53 1.31 -11.97
C SER A 24 10.15 2.69 -11.77
N ALA A 25 11.23 2.74 -10.98
CA ALA A 25 12.03 3.96 -10.90
C ALA A 25 12.74 4.23 -12.24
N PRO A 26 12.76 5.49 -12.71
CA PRO A 26 13.53 5.83 -13.90
C PRO A 26 15.03 5.67 -13.64
N GLU A 27 15.78 5.13 -14.59
CA GLU A 27 17.23 5.02 -14.50
C GLU A 27 17.88 6.41 -14.40
N ALA A 28 19.00 6.52 -13.68
CA ALA A 28 19.78 7.76 -13.60
C ALA A 28 20.14 8.31 -14.99
N ALA A 29 20.43 7.43 -15.96
CA ALA A 29 20.72 7.83 -17.33
C ALA A 29 19.50 8.42 -18.06
N ALA A 30 18.28 8.00 -17.74
CA ALA A 30 17.05 8.57 -18.29
C ALA A 30 16.75 9.96 -17.71
N VAL A 31 17.10 10.19 -16.43
CA VAL A 31 16.87 11.46 -15.73
C VAL A 31 17.95 12.50 -16.05
N PHE A 32 19.23 12.10 -15.98
CA PHE A 32 20.38 12.99 -16.11
C PHE A 32 21.04 12.96 -17.48
N GLY A 33 20.62 12.03 -18.35
CA GLY A 33 21.20 11.83 -19.67
C GLY A 33 22.52 11.05 -19.65
N ARG A 34 23.13 11.00 -20.83
CA ARG A 34 24.43 10.38 -21.09
C ARG A 34 25.40 11.44 -21.63
N THR A 35 26.69 11.24 -21.39
CA THR A 35 27.77 12.02 -22.00
C THR A 35 27.86 11.72 -23.50
N GLU A 36 28.65 12.51 -24.24
CA GLU A 36 28.90 12.27 -25.68
C GLU A 36 29.47 10.87 -25.96
N ASP A 37 30.21 10.29 -25.01
CA ASP A 37 30.77 8.93 -25.07
C ASP A 37 29.77 7.83 -24.66
N GLY A 38 28.50 8.17 -24.43
CA GLY A 38 27.43 7.24 -24.07
C GLY A 38 27.41 6.79 -22.60
N GLN A 39 28.30 7.33 -21.76
CA GLN A 39 28.34 7.01 -20.32
C GLN A 39 27.25 7.78 -19.56
N PRO A 40 26.65 7.21 -18.50
CA PRO A 40 25.68 7.94 -17.70
C PRO A 40 26.33 9.16 -17.02
N VAL A 41 25.67 10.32 -17.08
CA VAL A 41 26.14 11.55 -16.42
C VAL A 41 26.24 11.36 -14.90
N VAL A 42 25.35 10.53 -14.34
CA VAL A 42 25.36 10.12 -12.93
C VAL A 42 25.49 8.59 -12.85
N ASP A 43 26.63 8.10 -12.36
CA ASP A 43 26.86 6.68 -12.12
C ASP A 43 26.64 6.32 -10.64
N LEU A 44 25.56 5.58 -10.39
CA LEU A 44 25.15 5.11 -9.06
C LEU A 44 25.84 3.81 -8.62
N ARG A 45 26.75 3.26 -9.44
CA ARG A 45 27.48 2.04 -9.08
C ARG A 45 28.62 2.34 -8.12
N GLY A 46 28.86 1.40 -7.21
CA GLY A 46 29.97 1.43 -6.27
C GLY A 46 29.74 2.33 -5.06
N THR A 47 30.84 2.88 -4.55
CA THR A 47 30.89 3.64 -3.29
C THR A 47 31.53 5.01 -3.51
N TYR A 48 31.18 5.96 -2.66
CA TYR A 48 31.93 7.20 -2.47
C TYR A 48 33.24 6.91 -1.72
N GLU A 49 34.17 7.86 -1.77
CA GLU A 49 35.36 7.85 -0.92
C GLU A 49 34.92 7.75 0.56
N GLY A 50 35.52 6.81 1.30
CA GLY A 50 35.06 6.45 2.65
C GLY A 50 34.06 5.29 2.72
N GLY A 51 33.69 4.67 1.59
CA GLY A 51 32.98 3.39 1.55
C GLY A 51 31.46 3.47 1.58
N ALA A 52 30.87 4.67 1.61
CA ALA A 52 29.41 4.84 1.54
C ALA A 52 28.87 4.43 0.17
N GLN A 53 27.82 3.61 0.13
CA GLN A 53 27.19 3.21 -1.14
C GLN A 53 26.53 4.40 -1.84
N LYS A 54 26.66 4.47 -3.17
CA LYS A 54 26.02 5.51 -3.98
C LYS A 54 24.52 5.29 -4.19
N SER A 55 24.07 4.04 -4.08
CA SER A 55 22.66 3.65 -4.09
C SER A 55 22.43 2.65 -2.96
N LEU A 56 21.30 2.81 -2.24
CA LEU A 56 20.97 2.00 -1.08
C LEU A 56 19.48 1.64 -1.10
N THR A 57 19.18 0.35 -1.05
CA THR A 57 17.82 -0.16 -0.85
C THR A 57 17.46 -0.17 0.63
N MET A 58 16.42 0.58 1.01
CA MET A 58 15.95 0.65 2.39
C MET A 58 15.03 -0.52 2.74
N ARG A 59 15.59 -1.57 3.35
CA ARG A 59 14.84 -2.78 3.75
C ARG A 59 14.01 -2.65 5.04
N ARG A 60 14.22 -1.60 5.83
CA ARG A 60 13.60 -1.45 7.16
C ARG A 60 12.34 -0.59 7.09
N SER A 61 11.25 -1.11 7.65
CA SER A 61 10.01 -0.35 7.87
C SER A 61 9.92 0.02 9.35
N TYR A 62 9.64 1.30 9.62
CA TYR A 62 9.46 1.85 10.98
C TYR A 62 8.05 2.41 11.19
N ARG A 63 7.28 2.54 10.11
CA ARG A 63 6.07 3.35 10.03
C ARG A 63 4.80 2.54 10.20
N THR A 64 4.78 1.38 9.57
CA THR A 64 3.58 0.55 9.42
C THR A 64 3.84 -0.79 10.09
N PRO A 65 2.93 -1.28 10.94
CA PRO A 65 3.07 -2.59 11.58
C PRO A 65 3.26 -3.70 10.55
N THR A 66 4.02 -4.72 10.92
CA THR A 66 4.40 -5.81 10.01
C THR A 66 3.18 -6.55 9.49
N GLN A 67 2.16 -6.75 10.33
CA GLN A 67 0.90 -7.38 9.93
C GLN A 67 0.19 -6.60 8.80
N VAL A 68 0.15 -5.26 8.90
CA VAL A 68 -0.42 -4.39 7.86
C VAL A 68 0.41 -4.47 6.59
N LEU A 69 1.74 -4.35 6.71
CA LEU A 69 2.66 -4.37 5.56
C LEU A 69 2.61 -5.70 4.80
N MET A 70 2.59 -6.83 5.52
CA MET A 70 2.50 -8.16 4.92
C MET A 70 1.18 -8.37 4.19
N ALA A 71 0.06 -7.97 4.79
CA ALA A 71 -1.24 -8.04 4.14
C ALA A 71 -1.30 -7.16 2.89
N ALA A 72 -0.75 -5.94 2.97
CA ALA A 72 -0.72 -5.00 1.86
C ALA A 72 0.15 -5.49 0.69
N HIS A 73 1.33 -6.07 0.95
CA HIS A 73 2.15 -6.71 -0.09
C HIS A 73 1.46 -7.93 -0.72
N ALA A 74 0.79 -8.76 0.09
CA ALA A 74 0.09 -9.92 -0.42
C ALA A 74 -1.02 -9.54 -1.42
N VAL A 75 -1.80 -8.51 -1.10
CA VAL A 75 -2.82 -7.93 -2.00
C VAL A 75 -2.19 -7.29 -3.22
N ASN A 76 -1.13 -6.50 -3.02
CA ASN A 76 -0.44 -5.81 -4.11
C ASN A 76 -0.02 -6.78 -5.21
N MET A 77 0.64 -7.87 -4.82
CA MET A 77 1.14 -8.91 -5.71
C MET A 77 0.04 -9.85 -6.21
N GLY A 78 -1.09 -9.90 -5.50
CA GLY A 78 -2.15 -10.87 -5.75
C GLY A 78 -1.73 -12.29 -5.36
N LEU A 79 -0.98 -12.46 -4.27
CA LEU A 79 -0.48 -13.77 -3.83
C LEU A 79 -1.61 -14.80 -3.62
N PHE A 80 -2.80 -14.31 -3.23
CA PHE A 80 -4.00 -15.13 -2.99
C PHE A 80 -5.11 -14.86 -4.00
N ARG A 81 -4.80 -14.14 -5.08
CA ARG A 81 -5.75 -13.80 -6.14
C ARG A 81 -6.18 -15.06 -6.89
N VAL A 82 -7.48 -15.16 -7.16
CA VAL A 82 -8.00 -16.18 -8.08
C VAL A 82 -7.44 -15.89 -9.48
N GLY A 83 -6.71 -16.85 -10.05
CA GLY A 83 -5.95 -16.66 -11.29
C GLY A 83 -4.45 -16.41 -11.07
N GLY A 84 -3.99 -16.43 -9.82
CA GLY A 84 -2.58 -16.32 -9.44
C GLY A 84 -2.08 -14.88 -9.34
N ALA A 85 -0.83 -14.74 -8.88
CA ALA A 85 -0.15 -13.47 -8.75
C ALA A 85 -0.10 -12.72 -10.08
N ILE A 86 -0.36 -11.42 -10.04
CA ILE A 86 -0.41 -10.53 -11.21
C ILE A 86 0.84 -9.65 -11.32
N GLN A 87 1.53 -9.46 -10.20
CA GLN A 87 2.85 -8.83 -10.11
C GLN A 87 3.60 -9.41 -8.91
N GLY A 88 4.92 -9.18 -8.83
CA GLY A 88 5.67 -9.51 -7.62
C GLY A 88 7.11 -9.94 -7.90
N LEU A 89 7.78 -10.33 -6.82
CA LEU A 89 9.20 -10.67 -6.82
C LEU A 89 9.39 -12.17 -7.09
N THR A 90 10.22 -12.50 -8.07
CA THR A 90 10.37 -13.86 -8.62
C THR A 90 11.69 -14.53 -8.21
N ASN A 91 12.45 -13.93 -7.29
CA ASN A 91 13.65 -14.54 -6.73
C ASN A 91 13.84 -14.14 -5.25
N GLN A 92 14.64 -14.95 -4.54
CA GLN A 92 14.87 -14.78 -3.10
C GLN A 92 15.63 -13.48 -2.76
N GLU A 93 16.52 -13.01 -3.63
CA GLU A 93 17.32 -11.81 -3.38
C GLU A 93 16.44 -10.56 -3.35
N ASP A 94 15.49 -10.46 -4.27
CA ASP A 94 14.53 -9.36 -4.31
C ASP A 94 13.64 -9.35 -3.06
N TRP A 95 13.12 -10.52 -2.65
CA TRP A 95 12.36 -10.63 -1.40
C TRP A 95 13.18 -10.20 -0.18
N ARG A 96 14.46 -10.58 -0.14
CA ARG A 96 15.39 -10.13 0.91
C ARG A 96 15.64 -8.62 0.86
N SER A 97 15.66 -8.03 -0.33
CA SER A 97 15.87 -6.58 -0.51
C SER A 97 14.75 -5.74 0.11
N ILE A 98 13.51 -6.24 0.07
CA ILE A 98 12.36 -5.60 0.71
C ILE A 98 12.14 -6.06 2.14
N GLY A 99 12.99 -6.93 2.69
CA GLY A 99 13.03 -7.30 4.11
C GLY A 99 12.39 -8.63 4.49
N TYR A 100 12.14 -9.54 3.55
CA TYR A 100 11.64 -10.88 3.85
C TYR A 100 12.78 -11.91 3.91
N GLU A 101 12.54 -12.99 4.64
CA GLU A 101 13.39 -14.17 4.71
C GLU A 101 12.60 -15.40 4.26
N LEU A 102 13.25 -16.22 3.42
CA LEU A 102 12.73 -17.48 2.94
C LEU A 102 12.93 -18.54 4.03
N LEU A 103 11.82 -19.07 4.55
CA LEU A 103 11.83 -20.16 5.52
C LEU A 103 11.82 -21.52 4.82
N GLU A 104 11.06 -21.65 3.73
CA GLU A 104 10.86 -22.89 2.99
C GLU A 104 10.53 -22.61 1.51
N GLY A 105 10.94 -23.53 0.62
CA GLY A 105 10.71 -23.43 -0.83
C GLY A 105 11.84 -22.73 -1.59
N ASP A 106 11.61 -22.50 -2.88
CA ASP A 106 12.42 -21.63 -3.74
C ASP A 106 11.56 -21.01 -4.86
N PHE A 107 12.14 -20.10 -5.64
CA PHE A 107 11.47 -19.45 -6.77
C PHE A 107 11.92 -19.98 -8.15
N THR A 108 12.58 -21.15 -8.18
CA THR A 108 13.16 -21.70 -9.42
C THR A 108 12.11 -22.31 -10.33
N ARG A 109 10.98 -22.76 -9.77
CA ARG A 109 9.88 -23.38 -10.52
C ARG A 109 8.56 -22.74 -10.12
N PHE A 110 7.65 -22.62 -11.09
CA PHE A 110 6.27 -22.21 -10.85
C PHE A 110 5.52 -23.26 -10.02
N GLY A 111 4.65 -22.81 -9.11
CA GLY A 111 3.74 -23.67 -8.35
C GLY A 111 4.37 -24.37 -7.14
N GLN A 112 5.59 -23.98 -6.72
CA GLN A 112 6.18 -24.52 -5.51
C GLN A 112 5.67 -23.79 -4.28
N ARG A 113 5.43 -24.54 -3.19
CA ARG A 113 5.11 -23.93 -1.89
C ARG A 113 6.29 -23.11 -1.39
N VAL A 114 6.05 -21.83 -1.15
CA VAL A 114 7.01 -20.87 -0.60
C VAL A 114 6.48 -20.37 0.74
N ARG A 115 7.36 -20.27 1.74
CA ARG A 115 7.05 -19.68 3.05
C ARG A 115 8.01 -18.53 3.34
N LEU A 116 7.45 -17.33 3.50
CA LEU A 116 8.19 -16.11 3.77
C LEU A 116 7.80 -15.53 5.14
N HIS A 117 8.81 -15.04 5.86
CA HIS A 117 8.65 -14.31 7.10
C HIS A 117 9.33 -12.94 7.00
N ARG A 118 8.82 -11.93 7.68
CA ARG A 118 9.47 -10.63 7.82
C ARG A 118 10.01 -10.48 9.25
N PRO A 119 11.33 -10.60 9.48
CA PRO A 119 11.89 -10.57 10.84
C PRO A 119 11.74 -9.23 11.56
N ASP A 120 11.57 -9.27 12.88
CA ASP A 120 11.49 -8.09 13.76
C ASP A 120 12.71 -7.16 13.61
N THR A 121 13.88 -7.71 13.27
CA THR A 121 15.12 -6.93 13.06
C THR A 121 15.04 -5.92 11.90
N VAL A 122 14.10 -6.11 10.97
CA VAL A 122 13.81 -5.20 9.84
C VAL A 122 12.42 -4.58 9.92
N SER A 123 11.69 -4.87 11.00
CA SER A 123 10.37 -4.38 11.34
C SER A 123 10.42 -3.66 12.69
N ALA A 124 10.92 -2.43 12.63
CA ALA A 124 11.25 -1.66 13.82
C ALA A 124 10.09 -0.75 14.27
N HIS A 125 8.85 -1.10 13.91
CA HIS A 125 7.68 -0.42 14.43
C HIS A 125 7.53 -0.73 15.93
N PRO A 126 7.22 0.25 16.81
CA PRO A 126 7.17 0.02 18.26
C PRO A 126 6.25 -1.12 18.68
N TYR A 127 5.14 -1.31 17.96
CA TYR A 127 4.18 -2.40 18.23
C TYR A 127 4.61 -3.75 17.66
N ASP A 128 5.57 -3.80 16.74
CA ASP A 128 6.15 -5.07 16.29
C ASP A 128 7.26 -5.53 17.26
N ALA A 129 7.94 -4.59 17.92
CA ALA A 129 9.04 -4.87 18.85
C ALA A 129 8.58 -5.26 20.27
N ASP A 130 7.30 -5.06 20.61
CA ASP A 130 6.74 -5.31 21.95
C ASP A 130 5.36 -5.98 21.84
N GLU A 131 5.31 -7.29 22.07
CA GLU A 131 4.08 -8.08 22.04
C GLU A 131 3.01 -7.57 23.01
N SER A 132 3.40 -6.97 24.15
CA SER A 132 2.44 -6.44 25.11
C SER A 132 1.72 -5.20 24.59
N LEU A 133 2.42 -4.35 23.82
CA LEU A 133 1.80 -3.21 23.14
C LEU A 133 0.89 -3.68 22.02
N LEU A 134 1.32 -4.70 21.26
CA LEU A 134 0.53 -5.29 20.18
C LEU A 134 -0.77 -5.90 20.68
N GLU A 135 -0.71 -6.66 21.78
CA GLU A 135 -1.89 -7.27 22.39
C GLU A 135 -2.86 -6.21 22.91
N ARG A 136 -2.36 -5.15 23.55
CA ARG A 136 -3.20 -4.01 23.96
C ARG A 136 -3.84 -3.32 22.76
N ALA A 137 -3.14 -3.18 21.64
CA ALA A 137 -3.71 -2.60 20.42
C ALA A 137 -4.83 -3.48 19.85
N ARG A 138 -4.64 -4.82 19.84
CA ARG A 138 -5.64 -5.80 19.39
C ARG A 138 -6.90 -5.85 20.26
N GLN A 139 -6.79 -5.52 21.55
CA GLN A 139 -7.93 -5.40 22.46
C GLN A 139 -8.82 -4.18 22.15
N VAL A 140 -8.26 -3.12 21.55
CA VAL A 140 -9.03 -1.97 21.09
C VAL A 140 -9.76 -2.33 19.81
N ASP A 141 -9.01 -2.77 18.79
CA ASP A 141 -9.53 -3.20 17.50
C ASP A 141 -8.47 -4.07 16.78
N PRO A 142 -8.86 -4.91 15.80
CA PRO A 142 -7.92 -5.63 14.96
C PRO A 142 -6.95 -4.67 14.24
N ILE A 143 -5.65 -5.01 14.21
CA ILE A 143 -4.63 -4.24 13.49
C ILE A 143 -4.99 -4.08 12.00
N VAL A 144 -5.50 -5.16 11.40
CA VAL A 144 -6.11 -5.16 10.06
C VAL A 144 -7.54 -5.69 10.20
N GLY A 145 -8.52 -4.80 10.10
CA GLY A 145 -9.94 -5.14 10.03
C GLY A 145 -10.41 -5.24 8.59
N VAL A 146 -11.31 -6.18 8.30
CA VAL A 146 -11.93 -6.35 6.97
C VAL A 146 -13.45 -6.33 7.14
N ARG A 147 -14.16 -5.57 6.29
CA ARG A 147 -15.62 -5.46 6.30
C ARG A 147 -16.16 -5.46 4.88
N SER A 148 -17.28 -6.15 4.66
CA SER A 148 -17.98 -6.14 3.38
C SER A 148 -19.42 -5.76 3.61
N PHE A 149 -19.96 -4.91 2.73
CA PHE A 149 -21.32 -4.42 2.80
C PHE A 149 -22.03 -4.62 1.47
N ALA A 150 -23.35 -4.80 1.53
CA ALA A 150 -24.16 -5.02 0.33
C ALA A 150 -24.35 -3.75 -0.52
N SER A 151 -24.02 -2.56 0.02
CA SER A 151 -24.12 -1.31 -0.72
C SER A 151 -23.16 -0.23 -0.19
N PRO A 152 -22.82 0.79 -1.00
CA PRO A 152 -22.00 1.92 -0.56
C PRO A 152 -22.64 2.74 0.57
N GLU A 153 -23.97 2.77 0.66
CA GLU A 153 -24.71 3.44 1.74
C GLU A 153 -24.48 2.75 3.08
N LEU A 154 -24.51 1.41 3.10
CA LEU A 154 -24.23 0.63 4.31
C LEU A 154 -22.76 0.77 4.73
N GLU A 155 -21.85 0.81 3.76
CA GLU A 155 -20.43 1.08 4.04
C GLU A 155 -20.24 2.46 4.69
N ARG A 156 -20.85 3.52 4.14
CA ARG A 156 -20.75 4.86 4.75
C ARG A 156 -21.37 4.91 6.13
N ALA A 157 -22.54 4.29 6.33
CA ALA A 157 -23.17 4.22 7.65
C ALA A 157 -22.25 3.56 8.69
N PHE A 158 -21.53 2.51 8.29
CA PHE A 158 -20.50 1.91 9.12
C PHE A 158 -19.34 2.86 9.41
N LEU A 159 -18.82 3.57 8.40
CA LEU A 159 -17.73 4.54 8.57
C LEU A 159 -18.11 5.69 9.51
N VAL A 160 -19.34 6.21 9.40
CA VAL A 160 -19.88 7.25 10.29
C VAL A 160 -19.87 6.78 11.73
N GLU A 161 -20.38 5.58 11.98
CA GLU A 161 -20.44 5.01 13.32
C GLU A 161 -19.04 4.75 13.89
N CYS A 162 -18.13 4.22 13.08
CA CYS A 162 -16.75 3.99 13.46
C CYS A 162 -16.02 5.29 13.86
N LEU A 163 -16.09 6.32 13.01
CA LEU A 163 -15.45 7.61 13.29
C LEU A 163 -16.05 8.30 14.51
N ARG A 164 -17.38 8.22 14.69
CA ARG A 164 -18.06 8.72 15.89
C ARG A 164 -17.55 8.02 17.16
N GLN A 165 -17.49 6.70 17.14
CA GLN A 165 -17.01 5.90 18.27
C GLN A 165 -15.54 6.18 18.60
N ASP A 166 -14.68 6.37 17.59
CA ASP A 166 -13.27 6.66 17.84
C ASP A 166 -13.06 8.04 18.46
N LEU A 167 -13.79 9.07 18.03
CA LEU A 167 -13.76 10.36 18.71
C LEU A 167 -14.26 10.25 20.17
N GLU A 168 -15.31 9.45 20.42
CA GLU A 168 -15.81 9.19 21.79
C GLU A 168 -14.81 8.44 22.67
N ARG A 169 -13.99 7.56 22.07
CA ARG A 169 -12.88 6.85 22.72
C ARG A 169 -11.67 7.75 23.01
N GLY A 170 -11.67 8.98 22.50
CA GLY A 170 -10.62 9.97 22.74
C GLY A 170 -9.57 10.09 21.64
N PHE A 171 -9.81 9.52 20.44
CA PHE A 171 -8.98 9.84 19.28
C PHE A 171 -9.14 11.32 18.92
N HIS A 172 -8.03 11.97 18.57
CA HIS A 172 -8.11 13.27 17.91
C HIS A 172 -8.48 13.06 16.44
N ALA A 173 -9.12 14.05 15.82
CA ALA A 173 -9.50 13.92 14.40
C ALA A 173 -8.27 13.73 13.49
N GLU A 174 -7.14 14.28 13.90
CA GLU A 174 -5.83 14.14 13.24
C GLU A 174 -5.22 12.73 13.37
N ASP A 175 -5.73 11.90 14.27
CA ASP A 175 -5.35 10.49 14.40
C ASP A 175 -6.09 9.58 13.42
N LEU A 176 -7.11 10.11 12.73
CA LEU A 176 -8.02 9.37 11.87
C LEU A 176 -7.89 9.84 10.41
N MET A 177 -8.12 8.96 9.44
CA MET A 177 -8.30 9.35 8.05
C MET A 177 -9.17 8.35 7.30
N VAL A 178 -9.89 8.82 6.29
CA VAL A 178 -10.63 7.97 5.34
C VAL A 178 -9.99 8.06 3.96
N VAL A 179 -9.74 6.91 3.34
CA VAL A 179 -9.08 6.80 2.03
C VAL A 179 -9.93 5.96 1.08
N THR A 180 -10.41 6.55 -0.01
CA THR A 180 -11.00 5.77 -1.12
C THR A 180 -9.91 5.27 -2.06
N LEU A 181 -10.11 4.08 -2.62
CA LEU A 181 -9.11 3.40 -3.44
C LEU A 181 -8.87 4.04 -4.82
N ASP A 182 -9.84 4.75 -5.36
CA ASP A 182 -9.75 5.44 -6.66
C ASP A 182 -10.06 6.94 -6.55
N ASP A 183 -9.73 7.66 -7.62
CA ASP A 183 -9.96 9.09 -7.84
C ASP A 183 -11.12 9.36 -8.81
N GLY A 184 -11.96 8.35 -9.07
CA GLY A 184 -13.08 8.44 -9.97
C GLY A 184 -14.19 9.37 -9.47
N TYR A 185 -15.08 9.75 -10.39
CA TYR A 185 -16.22 10.61 -10.09
C TYR A 185 -17.13 10.04 -8.99
N MET A 186 -17.30 8.72 -8.96
CA MET A 186 -18.14 8.05 -7.96
C MET A 186 -17.52 8.11 -6.57
N SER A 187 -16.20 7.97 -6.45
CA SER A 187 -15.52 8.09 -5.15
C SER A 187 -15.45 9.53 -4.67
N LYS A 188 -15.35 10.52 -5.56
CA LYS A 188 -15.55 11.92 -5.19
C LYS A 188 -16.94 12.15 -4.58
N ARG A 189 -18.01 11.70 -5.25
CA ARG A 189 -19.38 11.81 -4.71
C ARG A 189 -19.57 11.03 -3.41
N TYR A 190 -18.95 9.87 -3.29
CA TYR A 190 -18.97 9.08 -2.07
C TYR A 190 -18.38 9.86 -0.88
N LEU A 191 -17.21 10.49 -1.06
CA LEU A 191 -16.56 11.30 -0.03
C LEU A 191 -17.39 12.56 0.31
N GLU A 192 -17.97 13.23 -0.68
CA GLU A 192 -18.86 14.38 -0.47
C GLU A 192 -20.11 13.99 0.33
N THR A 193 -20.71 12.84 0.02
CA THR A 193 -21.88 12.31 0.74
C THR A 193 -21.50 11.89 2.16
N LEU A 194 -20.38 11.19 2.32
CA LEU A 194 -19.87 10.80 3.63
C LEU A 194 -19.60 12.02 4.52
N ALA A 195 -19.05 13.10 3.96
CA ALA A 195 -18.82 14.33 4.71
C ALA A 195 -20.11 14.93 5.28
N LEU A 196 -21.20 14.93 4.51
CA LEU A 196 -22.51 15.41 4.95
C LEU A 196 -23.13 14.49 6.02
N GLU A 197 -22.99 13.17 5.86
CA GLU A 197 -23.47 12.18 6.83
C GLU A 197 -22.70 12.28 8.16
N LEU A 198 -21.38 12.51 8.10
CA LEU A 198 -20.53 12.77 9.27
C LEU A 198 -20.89 14.07 9.98
N GLU A 199 -21.12 15.16 9.23
CA GLU A 199 -21.56 16.44 9.79
C GLU A 199 -22.90 16.29 10.52
N ALA A 200 -23.86 15.58 9.93
CA ALA A 200 -25.15 15.29 10.57
C ALA A 200 -25.00 14.45 11.85
N ALA A 201 -23.98 13.60 11.93
CA ALA A 201 -23.63 12.81 13.11
C ALA A 201 -22.77 13.58 14.13
N GLY A 202 -22.45 14.86 13.89
CA GLY A 202 -21.60 15.67 14.78
C GLY A 202 -20.12 15.33 14.71
N VAL A 203 -19.67 14.64 13.64
CA VAL A 203 -18.26 14.27 13.41
C VAL A 203 -17.66 15.27 12.41
N PRO A 204 -16.75 16.17 12.84
CA PRO A 204 -16.18 17.13 11.90
C PRO A 204 -15.25 16.42 10.92
N ALA A 205 -15.53 16.53 9.63
CA ALA A 205 -14.73 15.95 8.56
C ALA A 205 -14.64 16.90 7.36
N HIS A 206 -13.64 16.70 6.50
CA HIS A 206 -13.48 17.51 5.29
C HIS A 206 -12.93 16.67 4.13
N VAL A 207 -13.49 16.89 2.95
CA VAL A 207 -12.92 16.36 1.71
C VAL A 207 -11.68 17.18 1.36
N VAL A 208 -10.53 16.52 1.26
CA VAL A 208 -9.24 17.19 1.01
C VAL A 208 -9.24 17.81 -0.39
N SER A 209 -9.14 19.15 -0.47
CA SER A 209 -9.01 19.92 -1.73
C SER A 209 -7.61 20.50 -1.93
N ASP A 210 -7.13 21.30 -0.97
CA ASP A 210 -5.86 22.04 -1.07
C ASP A 210 -4.95 21.75 0.13
N ALA A 211 -5.50 21.86 1.34
CA ALA A 211 -4.81 21.51 2.58
C ALA A 211 -5.22 20.11 3.05
N TRP A 212 -4.24 19.30 3.44
CA TRP A 212 -4.48 17.99 4.05
C TRP A 212 -5.10 18.11 5.45
N THR A 213 -4.66 19.11 6.21
CA THR A 213 -5.05 19.28 7.62
C THR A 213 -6.05 20.40 7.77
N LYS A 214 -7.09 20.13 8.57
CA LYS A 214 -8.02 21.12 9.12
C LYS A 214 -8.21 20.77 10.58
N ALA A 215 -7.88 21.71 11.47
CA ALA A 215 -7.86 21.45 12.91
C ALA A 215 -9.20 20.87 13.41
N GLY A 216 -9.12 19.78 14.16
CA GLY A 216 -10.27 19.07 14.72
C GLY A 216 -11.17 18.40 13.67
N SER A 217 -10.67 18.16 12.45
CA SER A 217 -11.46 17.58 11.36
C SER A 217 -10.78 16.40 10.68
N VAL A 218 -11.52 15.30 10.51
CA VAL A 218 -11.04 14.07 9.87
C VAL A 218 -10.86 14.30 8.37
N PRO A 219 -9.66 14.07 7.79
CA PRO A 219 -9.43 14.16 6.36
C PRO A 219 -10.08 12.98 5.61
N LEU A 220 -10.82 13.32 4.56
CA LEU A 220 -11.44 12.39 3.62
C LEU A 220 -10.76 12.58 2.25
N ALA A 221 -10.07 11.57 1.74
CA ALA A 221 -9.28 11.69 0.52
C ALA A 221 -9.33 10.44 -0.35
N HIS A 222 -9.03 10.59 -1.63
CA HIS A 222 -8.69 9.44 -2.47
C HIS A 222 -7.20 9.09 -2.31
N VAL A 223 -6.83 7.86 -2.68
CA VAL A 223 -5.49 7.30 -2.46
C VAL A 223 -4.35 8.20 -2.98
N TYR A 224 -4.50 8.83 -4.14
CA TYR A 224 -3.49 9.72 -4.72
C TYR A 224 -3.21 10.97 -3.87
N ARG A 225 -4.22 11.50 -3.17
CA ARG A 225 -4.07 12.62 -2.23
C ARG A 225 -3.59 12.16 -0.85
N ALA A 226 -3.93 10.93 -0.46
CA ALA A 226 -3.47 10.34 0.78
C ALA A 226 -1.97 9.99 0.77
N LYS A 227 -1.36 9.83 -0.41
CA LYS A 227 0.07 9.56 -0.55
C LYS A 227 0.91 10.63 0.17
N GLY A 228 1.81 10.18 1.04
CA GLY A 228 2.68 11.05 1.84
C GLY A 228 2.07 11.51 3.17
N ASN A 229 0.80 11.19 3.42
CA ASN A 229 0.12 11.47 4.70
C ASN A 229 -0.17 10.16 5.45
N GLU A 230 -0.32 10.24 6.77
CA GLU A 230 -0.51 9.09 7.64
C GLU A 230 -1.40 9.44 8.83
N ALA A 231 -2.05 8.41 9.38
CA ALA A 231 -2.86 8.53 10.58
C ALA A 231 -2.65 7.31 11.48
N SER A 232 -2.95 7.46 12.78
CA SER A 232 -2.93 6.34 13.73
C SER A 232 -3.91 5.24 13.30
N ARG A 233 -5.07 5.64 12.78
CA ARG A 233 -6.10 4.76 12.22
C ARG A 233 -6.55 5.21 10.84
N VAL A 234 -6.67 4.25 9.93
CA VAL A 234 -7.11 4.47 8.55
C VAL A 234 -8.34 3.63 8.24
N TYR A 235 -9.34 4.28 7.67
CA TYR A 235 -10.47 3.61 7.04
C TYR A 235 -10.28 3.63 5.53
N ALA A 236 -9.82 2.50 4.99
CA ALA A 236 -9.56 2.34 3.56
C ALA A 236 -10.80 1.70 2.93
N CYS A 237 -11.61 2.48 2.22
CA CYS A 237 -12.91 2.06 1.73
C CYS A 237 -12.95 1.95 0.20
N ARG A 238 -14.07 1.43 -0.32
CA ARG A 238 -14.31 1.24 -1.76
C ARG A 238 -13.35 0.22 -2.39
N PHE A 239 -13.03 -0.85 -1.67
CA PHE A 239 -12.11 -1.91 -2.15
C PHE A 239 -12.69 -2.78 -3.27
N GLU A 240 -13.97 -2.64 -3.61
CA GLU A 240 -14.50 -3.14 -4.88
C GLU A 240 -13.68 -2.63 -6.08
N TYR A 241 -13.08 -1.43 -6.00
CA TYR A 241 -12.22 -0.93 -7.07
C TYR A 241 -10.83 -1.55 -7.15
N ALA A 242 -10.46 -2.46 -6.23
CA ALA A 242 -9.12 -3.07 -6.22
C ALA A 242 -8.91 -4.10 -7.33
N HIS A 243 -9.99 -4.53 -7.98
CA HIS A 243 -10.00 -5.51 -9.05
C HIS A 243 -10.67 -4.99 -10.33
N GLU A 244 -11.24 -3.77 -10.29
CA GLU A 244 -11.88 -3.14 -11.44
C GLU A 244 -10.86 -2.37 -12.29
N ARG A 245 -10.98 -2.48 -13.61
CA ARG A 245 -10.25 -1.62 -14.54
C ARG A 245 -10.97 -0.27 -14.65
N ILE A 246 -10.51 0.73 -13.91
CA ILE A 246 -11.07 2.09 -14.03
C ILE A 246 -10.33 2.83 -15.14
N ARG A 247 -11.01 3.07 -16.26
CA ARG A 247 -10.46 3.81 -17.42
C ARG A 247 -9.20 3.11 -17.96
N GLU A 248 -8.08 3.81 -18.00
CA GLU A 248 -6.78 3.32 -18.49
C GLU A 248 -6.00 2.52 -17.42
N LYS A 249 -6.44 2.52 -16.16
CA LYS A 249 -5.71 1.90 -15.03
C LYS A 249 -5.95 0.40 -15.01
N THR A 250 -4.88 -0.40 -15.06
CA THR A 250 -4.95 -1.87 -14.96
C THR A 250 -5.19 -2.34 -13.52
N GLU A 251 -5.55 -3.61 -13.33
CA GLU A 251 -5.68 -4.21 -11.99
C GLU A 251 -4.40 -4.04 -11.15
N VAL A 252 -3.23 -4.06 -11.77
CA VAL A 252 -1.94 -3.78 -11.12
C VAL A 252 -1.94 -2.39 -10.46
N HIS A 253 -2.44 -1.36 -11.15
CA HIS A 253 -2.51 0.00 -10.60
C HIS A 253 -3.50 0.08 -9.43
N ALA A 254 -4.65 -0.60 -9.54
CA ALA A 254 -5.64 -0.66 -8.48
C ALA A 254 -5.10 -1.34 -7.21
N ARG A 255 -4.35 -2.44 -7.38
CA ARG A 255 -3.66 -3.16 -6.28
C ARG A 255 -2.49 -2.37 -5.69
N ASN A 256 -1.80 -1.54 -6.48
CA ASN A 256 -0.85 -0.56 -5.95
C ASN A 256 -1.55 0.48 -5.10
N GLY A 257 -2.73 0.95 -5.52
CA GLY A 257 -3.61 1.79 -4.71
C GLY A 257 -3.94 1.13 -3.36
N ALA A 258 -4.21 -0.17 -3.35
CA ALA A 258 -4.57 -0.89 -2.11
C ALA A 258 -3.40 -0.93 -1.12
N LEU A 259 -2.21 -1.20 -1.63
CA LEU A 259 -0.97 -1.12 -0.85
C LEU A 259 -0.76 0.29 -0.27
N VAL A 260 -0.90 1.32 -1.09
CA VAL A 260 -0.72 2.71 -0.63
C VAL A 260 -1.75 3.07 0.43
N ALA A 261 -3.03 2.73 0.22
CA ALA A 261 -4.11 3.02 1.15
C ALA A 261 -3.91 2.33 2.51
N MET A 262 -3.59 1.02 2.51
CA MET A 262 -3.35 0.26 3.73
C MET A 262 -2.13 0.76 4.50
N THR A 263 -1.05 1.12 3.80
CA THR A 263 0.21 1.59 4.42
C THR A 263 0.17 3.05 4.90
N ARG A 264 -0.96 3.77 4.76
CA ARG A 264 -1.14 5.06 5.44
C ARG A 264 -1.38 4.89 6.95
N ALA A 265 -1.67 3.65 7.39
CA ALA A 265 -1.89 3.35 8.79
C ALA A 265 -0.58 3.23 9.55
N ARG A 266 -0.49 3.96 10.66
CA ARG A 266 0.56 3.80 11.66
C ARG A 266 0.24 2.68 12.64
N LEU A 267 -1.03 2.31 12.82
CA LEU A 267 -1.38 1.17 13.67
C LEU A 267 -2.58 0.38 13.14
N TRP A 268 -3.77 1.00 13.10
CA TRP A 268 -4.99 0.29 12.70
C TRP A 268 -5.39 0.65 11.27
N VAL A 269 -5.68 -0.36 10.46
CA VAL A 269 -6.39 -0.18 9.18
C VAL A 269 -7.67 -0.99 9.20
N THR A 270 -8.78 -0.37 8.85
CA THR A 270 -10.02 -1.07 8.51
C THR A 270 -10.24 -0.93 7.01
N VAL A 271 -10.26 -2.06 6.32
CA VAL A 271 -10.55 -2.16 4.91
C VAL A 271 -12.03 -2.49 4.72
N SER A 272 -12.72 -1.75 3.84
CA SER A 272 -14.12 -2.01 3.53
C SER A 272 -14.47 -1.98 2.05
N SER A 273 -15.53 -2.69 1.68
CA SER A 273 -16.18 -2.57 0.38
C SER A 273 -17.69 -2.35 0.51
N GLY A 274 -18.24 -1.53 -0.39
CA GLY A 274 -19.69 -1.36 -0.60
C GLY A 274 -20.24 -2.18 -1.76
N GLY A 275 -19.40 -3.00 -2.39
CA GLY A 275 -19.73 -3.91 -3.49
C GLY A 275 -18.92 -5.21 -3.42
N ASP A 276 -19.04 -6.04 -4.46
CA ASP A 276 -18.24 -7.27 -4.56
C ASP A 276 -16.75 -6.91 -4.62
N ALA A 277 -15.96 -7.54 -3.78
CA ALA A 277 -14.55 -7.23 -3.62
C ALA A 277 -13.79 -8.51 -3.24
N PRO A 278 -13.45 -9.36 -4.22
CA PRO A 278 -12.71 -10.60 -3.97
C PRO A 278 -11.40 -10.38 -3.21
N VAL A 279 -10.79 -9.20 -3.38
CA VAL A 279 -9.57 -8.75 -2.68
C VAL A 279 -9.70 -8.81 -1.16
N LEU A 280 -10.90 -8.66 -0.59
CA LEU A 280 -11.10 -8.71 0.86
C LEU A 280 -10.75 -10.10 1.41
N ARG A 281 -11.05 -11.17 0.67
CA ARG A 281 -10.67 -12.54 1.03
C ARG A 281 -9.16 -12.75 0.95
N GLU A 282 -8.49 -12.07 0.01
CA GLU A 282 -7.02 -12.08 -0.07
C GLU A 282 -6.39 -11.43 1.18
N ILE A 283 -6.96 -10.31 1.65
CA ILE A 283 -6.53 -9.64 2.89
C ILE A 283 -6.75 -10.56 4.08
N GLU A 284 -7.93 -11.15 4.23
CA GLU A 284 -8.24 -12.06 5.33
C GLU A 284 -7.28 -13.25 5.37
N THR A 285 -6.97 -13.83 4.20
CA THR A 285 -5.99 -14.92 4.06
C THR A 285 -4.61 -14.48 4.52
N ALA A 286 -4.15 -13.31 4.06
CA ALA A 286 -2.84 -12.77 4.45
C ALA A 286 -2.75 -12.47 5.95
N VAL A 287 -3.81 -11.93 6.55
CA VAL A 287 -3.91 -11.64 7.99
C VAL A 287 -3.91 -12.93 8.81
N ALA A 288 -4.63 -13.95 8.37
CA ALA A 288 -4.68 -15.26 9.04
C ALA A 288 -3.35 -16.02 8.98
N GLN A 289 -2.53 -15.76 7.96
CA GLN A 289 -1.21 -16.35 7.81
C GLN A 289 -0.10 -15.63 8.59
N TYR A 290 -0.34 -14.42 9.12
CA TYR A 290 0.66 -13.71 9.92
C TYR A 290 1.14 -14.58 11.12
N PRO A 291 2.47 -14.70 11.37
CA PRO A 291 3.58 -13.92 10.79
C PRO A 291 4.29 -14.55 9.57
N VAL A 292 3.72 -15.56 8.92
CA VAL A 292 4.37 -16.27 7.80
C VAL A 292 3.43 -16.36 6.60
N LEU A 293 3.77 -15.67 5.50
CA LEU A 293 3.04 -15.84 4.25
C LEU A 293 3.43 -17.15 3.59
N GLU A 294 2.42 -17.90 3.16
CA GLU A 294 2.53 -19.17 2.46
C GLU A 294 1.71 -19.13 1.18
N PHE A 295 2.38 -19.27 0.03
CA PHE A 295 1.78 -19.18 -1.29
C PHE A 295 2.56 -20.01 -2.31
N GLU A 296 2.01 -20.17 -3.51
CA GLU A 296 2.69 -20.83 -4.62
C GLU A 296 3.62 -19.84 -5.36
N SER A 297 4.86 -20.24 -5.58
CA SER A 297 5.85 -19.47 -6.33
C SER A 297 5.37 -19.19 -7.76
N PHE A 298 5.74 -18.03 -8.26
CA PHE A 298 5.50 -17.61 -9.63
C PHE A 298 6.81 -17.18 -10.30
N THR A 299 6.80 -17.21 -11.62
CA THR A 299 7.95 -16.87 -12.47
C THR A 299 7.63 -15.63 -13.30
N GLN A 300 8.65 -14.96 -13.81
CA GLN A 300 8.45 -13.82 -14.72
C GLN A 300 7.51 -14.16 -15.88
N ARG A 301 7.72 -15.35 -16.48
CA ARG A 301 6.89 -15.86 -17.58
C ARG A 301 5.43 -16.13 -17.18
N SER A 302 5.17 -16.56 -15.94
CA SER A 302 3.79 -16.76 -15.50
C SER A 302 3.08 -15.43 -15.23
N LEU A 303 3.80 -14.43 -14.71
CA LEU A 303 3.27 -13.08 -14.54
C LEU A 303 2.91 -12.46 -15.89
N GLU A 304 3.81 -12.56 -16.88
CA GLU A 304 3.55 -12.09 -18.26
C GLU A 304 2.29 -12.73 -18.84
N ARG A 305 2.12 -14.05 -18.69
CA ARG A 305 0.92 -14.76 -19.14
C ARG A 305 -0.36 -14.30 -18.46
N VAL A 306 -0.33 -14.05 -17.14
CA VAL A 306 -1.51 -13.55 -16.42
C VAL A 306 -1.90 -12.17 -16.96
N VAL A 307 -0.91 -11.32 -17.25
CA VAL A 307 -1.13 -9.99 -17.84
C VAL A 307 -1.64 -10.10 -19.28
N GLU A 308 -1.11 -11.00 -20.10
CA GLU A 308 -1.56 -11.27 -21.47
C GLU A 308 -3.00 -11.83 -21.50
N ILE A 309 -3.33 -12.82 -20.67
CA ILE A 309 -4.69 -13.38 -20.58
C ILE A 309 -5.69 -12.30 -20.15
N ALA A 310 -5.32 -11.45 -19.19
CA ALA A 310 -6.14 -10.31 -18.78
C ALA A 310 -6.33 -9.26 -19.89
N GLN A 311 -5.49 -9.26 -20.93
CA GLN A 311 -5.63 -8.41 -22.12
C GLN A 311 -6.45 -9.09 -23.22
N ASP A 312 -6.29 -10.40 -23.44
CA ASP A 312 -6.92 -11.18 -24.51
C ASP A 312 -8.38 -11.60 -24.23
N GLU A 313 -8.78 -11.80 -22.97
CA GLU A 313 -10.12 -12.29 -22.61
C GLU A 313 -11.27 -11.28 -22.83
N GLY A 314 -11.05 -10.13 -23.45
CA GLY A 314 -12.16 -9.31 -23.94
C GLY A 314 -13.19 -8.90 -22.87
N LEU A 315 -12.74 -8.56 -21.66
CA LEU A 315 -13.43 -7.60 -20.78
C LEU A 315 -13.34 -6.16 -21.36
N PHE A 316 -13.36 -6.05 -22.69
CA PHE A 316 -13.16 -4.84 -23.50
C PHE A 316 -14.26 -4.76 -24.55
N ASP A 317 -15.39 -4.17 -24.13
CA ASP A 317 -16.16 -3.16 -24.86
C ASP A 317 -16.62 -2.10 -23.85
#